data_AF-A0A844YIY6-F1
#
_entry.id   AF-A0A844YIY6-F1
#
_cell.length_a   1.000
_cell.length_b   1.000
_cell.length_c   1.000
_cell.angle_alpha   90.00
_cell.angle_beta   90.00
_cell.angle_gamma   90.00
#
_symmetry.space_group_name_H-M   'P 1'
#
loop_
_entity.id
_entity.type
_entity.pdbx_description
1 polymer ?
#
loop_
_entity_poly.entity_id
_entity_poly.type
_entity_poly.pdbx_seq_one_letter_code
_entity_poly.pdbx_strand_id
1 'polypeptide(L)' 'MLKYKLEYRVAGAGEQTLDFYARSLNGALDVAKAEAKGNWARLYEEDRPICDLELIEDSGVWLVGKSKAAGSQYHE' A
#
# COMPACT_ATOMS: atom_id res chain seq x y z
N MET A 1 17.76 0.01 6.08
CA MET A 1 16.29 -0.11 6.19
C MET A 1 15.72 0.88 5.19
N LEU A 2 14.71 0.46 4.44
CA LEU A 2 14.09 1.30 3.41
C LEU A 2 12.90 2.05 4.03
N LYS A 3 12.66 3.28 3.54
CA LYS A 3 11.53 4.10 3.97
C LYS A 3 10.31 3.71 3.13
N TYR A 4 9.23 3.37 3.80
CA TYR A 4 7.95 3.09 3.20
C TYR A 4 6.89 4.06 3.68
N LYS A 5 5.87 4.26 2.85
CA LYS A 5 4.65 4.97 3.18
C LYS A 5 3.46 4.10 2.81
N LEU A 6 2.54 3.92 3.74
CA LEU A 6 1.29 3.22 3.53
C LEU A 6 0.17 4.24 3.47
N GLU A 7 -0.59 4.23 2.39
CA GLU A 7 -1.87 4.92 2.31
C GLU A 7 -2.98 3.88 2.40
N TYR A 8 -4.01 4.12 3.20
CA TYR A 8 -5.14 3.20 3.33
C TYR A 8 -6.41 3.96 3.64
N ARG A 9 -7.56 3.38 3.29
CA ARG A 9 -8.85 4.02 3.52
C ARG A 9 -9.58 3.37 4.69
N VAL A 10 -10.05 4.19 5.62
CA VAL A 10 -10.87 3.74 6.76
C VAL A 10 -12.30 4.20 6.55
N ALA A 11 -13.26 3.28 6.68
CA ALA A 11 -14.68 3.60 6.59
C ALA A 11 -15.07 4.66 7.64
N GLY A 12 -15.67 5.76 7.20
CA GLY A 12 -16.07 6.87 8.07
C GLY A 12 -14.96 7.86 8.45
N ALA A 13 -13.68 7.51 8.30
CA ALA A 13 -12.54 8.40 8.62
C ALA A 13 -11.74 8.87 7.39
N GLY A 14 -12.01 8.32 6.20
CA GLY A 14 -11.35 8.74 4.96
C GLY A 14 -9.99 8.09 4.74
N GLU A 15 -9.15 8.71 3.91
CA GLU A 15 -7.78 8.25 3.64
C GLU A 15 -6.86 8.58 4.81
N GLN A 16 -5.98 7.63 5.13
CA GLN A 16 -4.99 7.69 6.20
C GLN A 16 -3.62 7.37 5.62
N THR A 17 -2.58 7.91 6.25
CA THR A 17 -1.19 7.72 5.82
C THR A 17 -0.32 7.35 7.01
N LEU A 18 0.60 6.41 6.80
CA LEU A 18 1.58 5.95 7.79
C LEU A 18 2.97 5.83 7.16
N ASP A 19 3.94 6.60 7.67
CA ASP A 19 5.36 6.43 7.34
C ASP A 19 6.01 5.40 8.27
N PHE A 20 6.78 4.47 7.71
CA PHE A 20 7.48 3.45 8.49
C PHE A 20 8.75 2.95 7.79
N TYR A 21 9.54 2.15 8.49
CA TYR A 21 10.76 1.53 7.96
C TYR A 21 10.66 0.02 7.97
N ALA A 22 11.09 -0.63 6.89
CA ALA A 22 11.19 -2.08 6.82
C ALA A 22 12.53 -2.54 6.22
N ARG A 23 12.89 -3.81 6.48
CA ARG A 23 14.14 -4.41 5.96
C ARG A 23 13.99 -4.94 4.54
N SER A 24 12.76 -5.21 4.10
CA SER A 24 12.43 -5.77 2.78
C SER A 24 10.97 -5.47 2.42
N LEU A 25 10.64 -5.62 1.14
CA LEU A 25 9.27 -5.50 0.63
C LEU A 25 8.29 -6.44 1.35
N ASN A 26 8.68 -7.69 1.60
CA ASN A 26 7.82 -8.64 2.31
C ASN A 26 7.49 -8.14 3.72
N GLY A 27 8.49 -7.64 4.46
CA GLY A 27 8.24 -7.04 5.77
C GLY A 27 7.36 -5.79 5.69
N ALA A 28 7.45 -5.02 4.61
CA ALA A 28 6.58 -3.87 4.40
C ALA A 28 5.13 -4.27 4.08
N LEU A 29 4.93 -5.37 3.34
CA LEU A 29 3.61 -5.94 3.07
C LEU A 29 2.96 -6.51 4.34
N ASP A 30 3.74 -7.13 5.22
CA ASP A 30 3.25 -7.63 6.51
C ASP A 30 2.73 -6.47 7.37
N VAL A 31 3.47 -5.35 7.43
CA VAL A 31 3.03 -4.12 8.12
C VAL A 31 1.78 -3.55 7.44
N ALA A 32 1.76 -3.48 6.11
CA ALA A 32 0.61 -2.96 5.37
C ALA A 32 -0.69 -3.72 5.69
N LYS A 33 -0.63 -5.05 5.72
CA LYS A 33 -1.79 -5.90 6.04
C LYS A 33 -2.21 -5.84 7.51
N ALA A 34 -1.27 -5.58 8.42
CA ALA A 34 -1.55 -5.43 9.84
C ALA A 34 -2.20 -4.08 10.19
N GLU A 35 -1.78 -3.01 9.50
CA GLU A 35 -2.21 -1.64 9.80
C GLU A 35 -3.41 -1.18 8.97
N ALA A 36 -3.59 -1.69 7.75
CA ALA A 36 -4.71 -1.30 6.89
C ALA A 36 -6.05 -1.82 7.46
N LYS A 37 -6.83 -0.91 8.04
CA LYS A 37 -8.15 -1.20 8.65
C LYS A 37 -9.34 -1.14 7.70
N GLY A 38 -9.10 -1.06 6.40
CA GLY A 38 -10.15 -1.05 5.40
C GLY A 38 -9.80 -1.91 4.20
N ASN A 39 -10.57 -1.77 3.13
CA ASN A 39 -10.53 -2.74 2.03
C ASN A 39 -9.48 -2.41 0.96
N TRP A 40 -8.78 -1.29 1.13
CA TRP A 40 -7.80 -0.82 0.17
C TRP A 40 -6.61 -0.19 0.87
N ALA A 41 -5.43 -0.49 0.38
CA ALA A 41 -4.19 0.18 0.74
C ALA A 41 -3.25 0.30 -0.45
N ARG A 42 -2.34 1.28 -0.41
CA ARG A 42 -1.25 1.44 -1.37
C ARG A 42 0.04 1.61 -0.62
N LEU A 43 1.05 0.86 -1.04
CA LEU A 43 2.38 0.91 -0.48
C LEU A 43 3.29 1.70 -1.42
N TYR A 44 4.09 2.57 -0.82
CA TYR A 44 5.11 3.37 -1.48
C TYR A 44 6.47 3.05 -0.88
N GLU A 45 7.49 2.98 -1.73
CA GLU A 45 8.91 2.92 -1.35
C GLU A 45 9.56 4.22 -1.82
N GLU A 46 10.18 4.99 -0.93
CA GLU A 46 10.78 6.29 -1.26
C GLU A 46 9.83 7.19 -2.07
N ASP A 47 8.57 7.29 -1.63
CA ASP A 47 7.47 8.03 -2.28
C ASP A 47 7.05 7.53 -3.67
N ARG A 48 7.58 6.41 -4.14
CA ARG A 48 7.15 5.75 -5.38
C ARG A 48 6.13 4.65 -5.09
N PRO A 49 4.97 4.65 -5.74
CA PRO A 49 3.98 3.61 -5.54
C PRO A 49 4.48 2.28 -6.11
N ILE A 50 4.56 1.26 -5.26
CA ILE A 50 5.11 -0.05 -5.63
C ILE A 50 4.01 -1.10 -5.80
N CYS A 51 2.99 -1.08 -4.95
CA CYS A 51 1.86 -2.00 -5.06
C CYS A 51 0.58 -1.43 -4.45
N ASP A 52 -0.54 -1.91 -5.00
CA ASP A 52 -1.87 -1.71 -4.46
C ASP A 52 -2.31 -3.02 -3.78
N LEU A 53 -2.96 -2.90 -2.64
CA LEU A 53 -3.54 -3.98 -1.87
C LEU A 53 -5.05 -3.80 -1.81
N GLU A 54 -5.80 -4.85 -2.10
CA GLU A 54 -7.25 -4.88 -1.98
C GLU A 54 -7.68 -6.11 -1.17
N LEU A 55 -8.52 -5.89 -0.15
CA LEU A 55 -9.07 -6.96 0.68
C LEU A 55 -10.34 -7.48 0.06
N ILE A 56 -10.37 -8.79 -0.20
CA ILE A 56 -11.59 -9.47 -0.61
C ILE A 56 -12.39 -9.80 0.66
N GLU A 57 -13.40 -8.99 0.96
CA GLU A 57 -14.20 -9.07 2.20
C GLU A 57 -14.78 -10.47 2.46
N ASP A 58 -15.17 -11.19 1.40
CA ASP A 58 -15.74 -12.54 1.51
C ASP A 58 -14.74 -13.59 2.03
N SER A 59 -13.45 -13.40 1.74
CA SER A 59 -12.39 -14.40 2.06
C SER A 59 -11.36 -13.91 3.07
N GLY A 60 -11.30 -12.61 3.35
CA GLY A 60 -10.25 -11.99 4.17
C GLY A 60 -8.87 -12.01 3.52
N VAL A 61 -8.77 -12.34 2.23
CA VAL A 61 -7.51 -12.41 1.49
C VAL A 61 -7.17 -11.05 0.88
N TRP A 62 -5.91 -10.64 1.04
CA TRP A 62 -5.36 -9.47 0.37
C TRP A 62 -4.80 -9.83 -1.01
N LEU A 63 -5.36 -9.24 -2.07
CA LEU A 63 -4.79 -9.25 -3.40
C LEU A 63 -3.73 -8.16 -3.51
N VAL A 64 -2.56 -8.53 -4.04
CA VAL A 64 -1.46 -7.58 -4.28
C VAL A 64 -1.31 -7.37 -5.77
N GLY A 65 -1.63 -6.16 -6.23
CA GLY A 65 -1.51 -5.72 -7.61
C GLY A 65 -0.32 -4.80 -7.84
N LYS A 66 0.17 -4.75 -9.08
CA LYS A 66 1.10 -3.68 -9.50
C LYS A 66 0.39 -2.34 -9.44
N SER A 67 1.08 -1.33 -8.90
CA SER A 67 0.47 -0.01 -8.88
C SER A 67 0.36 0.60 -10.27
N LYS A 68 -0.83 1.13 -10.58
CA LYS A 68 -1.11 1.78 -11.88
C LYS A 68 -0.48 3.17 -12.00
N ALA A 69 0.16 3.67 -10.95
CA ALA A 69 0.76 5.00 -10.92
C ALA A 69 2.19 5.09 -11.50
N ALA A 70 2.67 4.08 -12.23
CA ALA A 70 3.88 4.14 -13.04
C ALA A 70 3.57 4.54 -14.51
N GLY A 71 2.75 5.58 -14.70
CA GLY A 71 2.26 5.96 -16.03
C GLY A 71 1.88 7.42 -16.14
N SER A 72 2.82 8.35 -15.94
CA SER A 72 2.86 9.63 -16.66
C SER A 72 4.18 10.37 -16.40
N GLN A 73 5.26 9.98 -17.09
CA GLN A 73 6.44 10.81 -17.38
C GLN A 73 7.45 10.06 -18.28
N TYR A 74 7.00 9.66 -19.46
CA TYR A 74 7.87 9.54 -20.63
C TYR A 74 7.02 9.98 -21.82
N HIS A 75 7.05 11.29 -22.10
CA HIS A 75 6.70 11.79 -23.42
C HIS A 75 8.02 11.81 -24.19
N GLU A 76 8.14 10.92 -25.17
CA GLU A 76 9.09 11.03 -26.28
C GLU A 76 8.83 12.28 -27.13
#